data_AF-A0A7S0XKZ9-F1
#
_entry.id   AF-A0A7S0XKZ9-F1
#
_cell.length_a   1.000
_cell.length_b   1.000
_cell.length_c   1.000
_cell.angle_alpha   90.00
_cell.angle_beta   90.00
_cell.angle_gamma   90.00
#
_symmetry.space_group_name_H-M   'P 1'
#
loop_
_entity.id
_entity.type
_entity.pdbx_description
1 polymer ?
#
loop_
_entity_poly.entity_id
_entity_poly.type
_entity_poly.pdbx_seq_one_letter_code
_entity_poly.pdbx_strand_id
1 'polypeptide(L)'
;HIVIQLQSKHNIITLRHSNCSSLAVTPQTLIKPSHHTIRDIILLFRQHHNRIQIYSSIEAITIMTSVSPQTIYSWVQKMNNSAAMCLQIGQHERAIKSIAKALQLSRSYIEKSDNETTASASHCECQCQFLSLDQCIHYSEDYIRNCNLHRKLRTTDSRGNISDNRSEETIRRRFLQRRQDRRNKVGTSQQEKVFLYQDLIQVPDLTHAHHDVHSKQIMVLSMVSIFNLAVICHQRAMDQLNKSGPTPQAHTDLTKALKLYEVAYKALEKQSDDDRGSVQFKLILCNNLAHVHQLTGNQSEYEHYLQQVLSVTMSLVDSNNRPWNNSEISSSPNLPQQNNKPKCIDLEGFLANAAPLLAQNVCADAA
;
A
#
# COMPACT_ATOMS: atom_id res chain seq x y z
N HIS A 1 8.73 42.77 32.00
CA HIS A 1 10.19 42.65 32.19
C HIS A 1 10.47 41.48 33.11
N ILE A 2 10.95 40.36 32.58
CA ILE A 2 12.00 39.50 33.15
C ILE A 2 12.56 38.73 31.95
N VAL A 3 13.83 38.99 31.69
CA VAL A 3 14.69 38.32 30.72
C VAL A 3 15.26 37.10 31.40
N ILE A 4 15.25 35.94 30.76
CA ILE A 4 16.18 34.86 31.09
C ILE A 4 16.85 34.43 29.79
N GLN A 5 18.10 34.89 29.66
CA GLN A 5 19.12 34.37 28.77
C GLN A 5 20.16 33.74 29.68
N LEU A 6 20.56 32.49 29.43
CA LEU A 6 21.89 31.98 29.78
C LEU A 6 22.21 30.75 28.92
N GLN A 7 23.44 30.76 28.40
CA GLN A 7 23.99 29.93 27.33
C GLN A 7 24.73 28.69 27.86
N SER A 8 24.91 27.72 26.93
CA SER A 8 26.15 26.95 26.64
C SER A 8 26.69 25.92 27.64
N LYS A 9 26.86 24.67 27.17
CA LYS A 9 28.20 24.08 26.93
C LYS A 9 28.14 22.76 26.15
N HIS A 10 29.17 22.57 25.31
CA HIS A 10 29.45 21.44 24.44
C HIS A 10 29.44 20.06 25.13
N ASN A 11 29.02 19.03 24.39
CA ASN A 11 29.59 17.70 24.49
C ASN A 11 29.65 17.08 23.08
N ILE A 12 30.86 17.05 22.52
CA ILE A 12 31.23 16.23 21.38
C ILE A 12 31.57 14.86 21.95
N ILE A 13 30.81 13.82 21.59
CA ILE A 13 31.18 12.43 21.86
C ILE A 13 31.76 11.87 20.57
N THR A 14 33.08 11.74 20.56
CA THR A 14 33.83 11.01 19.54
C THR A 14 33.91 9.55 19.96
N LEU A 15 33.22 8.65 19.25
CA LEU A 15 33.42 7.20 19.41
C LEU A 15 34.46 6.73 18.38
N ARG A 16 35.68 6.47 18.86
CA ARG A 16 36.68 5.64 18.17
C ARG A 16 36.36 4.17 18.46
N HIS A 17 36.20 3.37 17.43
CA HIS A 17 36.32 1.91 17.55
C HIS A 17 37.61 1.45 16.86
N SER A 18 38.44 0.77 17.63
CA SER A 18 39.61 0.02 17.17
C SER A 18 39.43 -1.45 17.52
N ASN A 19 39.87 -2.26 16.57
CA ASN A 19 40.38 -3.63 16.66
C ASN A 19 39.41 -4.82 16.50
N CYS A 20 39.69 -5.47 15.37
CA CYS A 20 39.44 -6.82 14.91
C CYS A 20 39.97 -7.88 15.89
N SER A 21 39.18 -8.94 16.13
CA SER A 21 39.66 -10.28 16.51
C SER A 21 38.57 -11.31 16.21
N SER A 22 39.01 -12.43 15.65
CA SER A 22 38.23 -13.57 15.16
C SER A 22 37.27 -14.20 16.17
N LEU A 23 36.12 -14.70 15.70
CA LEU A 23 35.43 -15.82 16.37
C LEU A 23 34.58 -16.62 15.38
N ALA A 24 34.56 -17.92 15.67
CA ALA A 24 34.08 -19.03 14.86
C ALA A 24 32.59 -18.95 14.48
N VAL A 25 32.28 -19.50 13.30
CA VAL A 25 30.93 -19.68 12.77
C VAL A 25 30.26 -20.85 13.50
N THR A 26 29.25 -20.56 14.31
CA THR A 26 28.27 -21.53 14.81
C THR A 26 27.01 -21.50 13.94
N PRO A 27 26.30 -22.63 13.79
CA PRO A 27 25.14 -22.74 12.91
C PRO A 27 23.98 -21.89 13.46
N GLN A 28 23.43 -21.04 12.60
CA GLN A 28 22.34 -20.14 12.90
C GLN A 28 21.10 -20.91 13.35
N THR A 29 20.67 -20.63 14.57
CA THR A 29 19.34 -20.96 15.06
C THR A 29 18.29 -20.17 14.28
N LEU A 30 17.30 -20.89 13.78
CA LEU A 30 16.12 -20.35 13.08
C LEU A 30 15.35 -19.41 14.03
N ILE A 31 15.56 -18.10 13.89
CA ILE A 31 14.82 -17.07 14.64
C ILE A 31 13.48 -16.87 13.94
N LYS A 32 12.38 -17.29 14.60
CA LYS A 32 11.01 -16.98 14.15
C LYS A 32 10.80 -15.46 14.16
N PRO A 33 10.04 -14.89 13.20
CA PRO A 33 9.73 -13.46 13.19
C PRO A 33 9.01 -13.06 14.49
N SER A 34 9.54 -12.03 15.18
CA SER A 34 9.12 -11.70 16.55
C SER A 34 7.96 -10.69 16.61
N HIS A 35 7.05 -10.92 17.56
CA HIS A 35 5.88 -10.09 17.94
C HIS A 35 6.19 -8.60 18.22
N HIS A 36 7.46 -8.21 18.31
CA HIS A 36 7.90 -6.83 18.57
C HIS A 36 7.48 -5.83 17.47
N THR A 37 7.28 -6.28 16.24
CA THR A 37 6.87 -5.42 15.12
C THR A 37 5.53 -4.75 15.33
N ILE A 38 4.55 -5.52 15.79
CA ILE A 38 3.20 -5.00 16.02
C ILE A 38 3.25 -4.00 17.17
N ARG A 39 4.03 -4.30 18.22
CA ARG A 39 4.30 -3.38 19.34
C ARG A 39 4.98 -2.08 18.91
N ASP A 40 5.94 -2.12 17.98
CA ASP A 40 6.63 -0.93 17.48
C ASP A 40 5.73 -0.07 16.58
N ILE A 41 4.92 -0.72 15.74
CA ILE A 41 3.86 -0.07 14.96
C ILE A 41 2.83 0.57 15.90
N ILE A 42 2.45 -0.14 16.97
CA ILE A 42 1.57 0.34 18.04
C ILE A 42 2.14 1.58 18.75
N LEU A 43 3.44 1.61 19.06
CA LEU A 43 4.10 2.75 19.70
C LEU A 43 4.14 3.97 18.78
N LEU A 44 4.40 3.76 17.48
CA LEU A 44 4.31 4.80 16.45
C LEU A 44 2.89 5.37 16.32
N PHE A 45 1.85 4.53 16.40
CA PHE A 45 0.46 4.98 16.43
C PHE A 45 0.13 5.75 17.72
N ARG A 46 0.63 5.32 18.89
CA ARG A 46 0.40 5.99 20.19
C ARG A 46 0.98 7.41 20.21
N GLN A 47 2.13 7.64 19.56
CA GLN A 47 2.76 8.96 19.48
C GLN A 47 1.98 9.94 18.58
N HIS A 48 1.26 9.46 17.57
CA HIS A 48 0.42 10.30 16.69
C HIS A 48 -1.03 10.45 17.15
N HIS A 49 -1.56 9.54 17.98
CA HIS A 49 -2.97 9.49 18.35
C HIS A 49 -3.37 10.44 19.50
N ASN A 50 -2.40 11.06 20.21
CA ASN A 50 -2.67 11.95 21.36
C ASN A 50 -3.38 13.28 21.02
N ARG A 51 -3.87 13.48 19.79
CA ARG A 51 -4.61 14.69 19.37
C ARG A 51 -6.01 14.44 18.79
N ILE A 52 -6.46 13.20 18.64
CA ILE A 52 -7.80 12.89 18.08
C ILE A 52 -8.68 12.34 19.22
N GLN A 53 -9.74 13.08 19.51
CA GLN A 53 -10.65 12.99 20.67
C GLN A 53 -10.93 11.58 21.21
N ILE A 54 -10.70 11.44 22.52
CA ILE A 54 -10.80 10.22 23.33
C ILE A 54 -12.25 9.91 23.79
N TYR A 55 -13.23 10.78 23.54
CA TYR A 55 -14.53 10.68 24.22
C TYR A 55 -15.63 9.83 23.54
N SER A 56 -15.42 9.25 22.35
CA SER A 56 -16.40 8.31 21.76
C SER A 56 -15.97 6.84 21.77
N SER A 57 -14.81 6.53 22.36
CA SER A 57 -14.14 5.22 22.17
C SER A 57 -14.39 4.23 23.30
N ILE A 58 -14.69 4.69 24.52
CA ILE A 58 -14.69 3.80 25.70
C ILE A 58 -15.92 2.88 25.74
N GLU A 59 -17.12 3.34 25.37
CA GLU A 59 -18.31 2.47 25.30
C GLU A 59 -18.25 1.46 24.15
N ALA A 60 -17.61 1.81 23.03
CA ALA A 60 -17.43 0.88 21.92
C ALA A 60 -16.40 -0.22 22.23
N ILE A 61 -15.38 0.08 23.04
CA ILE A 61 -14.30 -0.86 23.40
C ILE A 61 -14.79 -1.95 24.37
N THR A 62 -15.70 -1.63 25.31
CA THR A 62 -16.21 -2.61 26.28
C THR A 62 -17.08 -3.70 25.64
N ILE A 63 -17.66 -3.45 24.47
CA ILE A 63 -18.48 -4.42 23.73
C ILE A 63 -17.63 -5.40 22.89
N MET A 64 -16.31 -5.14 22.71
CA MET A 64 -15.48 -5.94 21.80
C MET A 64 -15.03 -7.30 22.35
N THR A 65 -15.27 -7.61 23.63
CA THR A 65 -14.73 -8.84 24.25
C THR A 65 -15.37 -10.13 23.72
N SER A 66 -16.57 -10.08 23.13
CA SER A 66 -17.31 -11.22 22.59
C SER A 66 -17.45 -11.24 21.06
N VAL A 67 -16.83 -10.31 20.35
CA VAL A 67 -17.02 -10.16 18.90
C VAL A 67 -16.22 -11.22 18.14
N SER A 68 -16.89 -11.96 17.26
CA SER A 68 -16.23 -12.98 16.43
C SER A 68 -15.16 -12.35 15.49
N PRO A 69 -14.09 -13.07 15.15
CA PRO A 69 -13.08 -12.62 14.17
C PRO A 69 -13.70 -12.20 12.83
N GLN A 70 -14.74 -12.92 12.39
CA GLN A 70 -15.48 -12.63 11.16
C GLN A 70 -16.12 -11.24 11.20
N THR A 71 -16.73 -10.89 12.33
CA THR A 71 -17.39 -9.58 12.51
C THR A 71 -16.36 -8.46 12.49
N ILE A 72 -15.22 -8.64 13.16
CA ILE A 72 -14.12 -7.66 13.14
C ILE A 72 -13.62 -7.45 11.72
N TYR A 73 -13.31 -8.53 11.00
CA TYR A 73 -12.86 -8.47 9.62
C TYR A 73 -13.87 -7.73 8.73
N SER A 74 -15.15 -8.10 8.80
CA SER A 74 -16.22 -7.45 8.03
C SER A 74 -16.31 -5.94 8.30
N TRP A 75 -16.18 -5.51 9.56
CA TRP A 75 -16.19 -4.08 9.90
C TRP A 75 -14.97 -3.34 9.37
N VAL A 76 -13.77 -3.88 9.59
CA VAL A 76 -12.52 -3.27 9.11
C VAL A 76 -12.54 -3.17 7.59
N GLN A 77 -13.00 -4.21 6.89
CA GLN A 77 -13.11 -4.26 5.44
C GLN A 77 -14.09 -3.20 4.92
N LYS A 78 -15.29 -3.09 5.52
CA LYS A 78 -16.29 -2.07 5.17
C LYS A 78 -15.75 -0.66 5.39
N MET A 79 -15.04 -0.41 6.49
CA MET A 79 -14.43 0.89 6.77
C MET A 79 -13.32 1.22 5.76
N ASN A 80 -12.52 0.24 5.36
CA ASN A 80 -11.48 0.40 4.33
C ASN A 80 -12.09 0.75 2.97
N ASN A 81 -13.07 -0.03 2.51
CA ASN A 81 -13.71 0.19 1.22
C ASN A 81 -14.55 1.49 1.21
N SER A 82 -15.17 1.86 2.34
CA SER A 82 -15.84 3.15 2.50
C SER A 82 -14.86 4.33 2.42
N ALA A 83 -13.61 4.17 2.88
CA ALA A 83 -12.60 5.21 2.76
C ALA A 83 -12.22 5.44 1.29
N ALA A 84 -12.13 4.39 0.48
CA ALA A 84 -11.90 4.48 -0.96
C ALA A 84 -13.00 5.30 -1.64
N MET A 85 -14.27 5.05 -1.29
CA MET A 85 -15.39 5.85 -1.80
C MET A 85 -15.33 7.31 -1.34
N CYS A 86 -14.94 7.58 -0.09
CA CYS A 86 -14.78 8.94 0.42
C CYS A 86 -13.65 9.70 -0.31
N LEU A 87 -12.54 9.02 -0.63
CA LEU A 87 -11.43 9.60 -1.36
C LEU A 87 -11.84 10.00 -2.79
N GLN A 88 -12.60 9.15 -3.48
CA GLN A 88 -13.10 9.42 -4.84
C GLN A 88 -13.97 10.69 -4.93
N ILE A 89 -14.64 11.08 -3.85
CA ILE A 89 -15.44 12.31 -3.76
C ILE A 89 -14.69 13.49 -3.11
N GLY A 90 -13.38 13.38 -2.90
CA GLY A 90 -12.53 14.43 -2.31
C GLY A 90 -12.70 14.64 -0.81
N GLN A 91 -13.35 13.72 -0.10
CA GLN A 91 -13.65 13.83 1.34
C GLN A 91 -12.53 13.21 2.20
N HIS A 92 -11.34 13.80 2.15
CA HIS A 92 -10.14 13.28 2.83
C HIS A 92 -10.34 13.04 4.33
N GLU A 93 -10.95 13.99 5.06
CA GLU A 93 -11.17 13.85 6.51
C GLU A 93 -12.05 12.65 6.87
N ARG A 94 -13.08 12.39 6.07
CA ARG A 94 -13.97 11.24 6.28
C ARG A 94 -13.25 9.93 6.00
N ALA A 95 -12.44 9.89 4.94
CA ALA A 95 -11.62 8.74 4.60
C ALA A 95 -10.63 8.42 5.74
N ILE A 96 -9.91 9.43 6.25
CA ILE A 96 -8.97 9.29 7.38
C ILE A 96 -9.68 8.76 8.63
N LYS A 97 -10.83 9.34 9.00
CA LYS A 97 -11.61 8.87 10.16
C LYS A 97 -12.07 7.41 10.00
N SER A 98 -12.45 7.00 8.80
CA SER A 98 -12.86 5.63 8.51
C SER A 98 -11.70 4.64 8.69
N ILE A 99 -10.55 4.92 8.08
CA ILE A 99 -9.35 4.06 8.19
C ILE A 99 -8.80 4.04 9.61
N ALA A 100 -8.79 5.17 10.33
CA ALA A 100 -8.34 5.22 11.71
C ALA A 100 -9.18 4.29 12.62
N LYS A 101 -10.51 4.26 12.43
CA LYS A 101 -11.39 3.33 13.14
C LYS A 101 -11.11 1.87 12.76
N ALA A 102 -10.89 1.60 11.47
CA ALA A 102 -10.54 0.26 10.99
C ALA A 102 -9.26 -0.25 11.68
N LEU A 103 -8.21 0.57 11.73
CA LEU A 103 -6.95 0.25 12.39
C LEU A 103 -7.10 0.06 13.89
N GLN A 104 -7.93 0.87 14.54
CA GLN A 104 -8.21 0.72 15.97
C GLN A 104 -8.88 -0.63 16.27
N LEU A 105 -9.89 -1.02 15.48
CA LEU A 105 -10.58 -2.30 15.62
C LEU A 105 -9.62 -3.48 15.40
N SER A 106 -8.84 -3.45 14.32
CA SER A 106 -7.85 -4.51 14.04
C SER A 106 -6.83 -4.63 15.15
N ARG A 107 -6.32 -3.50 15.66
CA ARG A 107 -5.35 -3.47 16.75
C ARG A 107 -5.91 -4.10 18.02
N SER A 108 -7.08 -3.68 18.46
CA SER A 108 -7.71 -4.21 19.67
C SER A 108 -7.94 -5.72 19.57
N TYR A 109 -8.28 -6.21 18.38
CA TYR A 109 -8.41 -7.65 18.14
C TYR A 109 -7.06 -8.38 18.22
N ILE A 110 -6.02 -7.89 17.54
CA ILE A 110 -4.69 -8.52 17.52
C ILE A 110 -4.07 -8.56 18.93
N GLU A 111 -4.17 -7.46 19.68
CA GLU A 111 -3.68 -7.39 21.07
C GLU A 111 -4.39 -8.40 21.97
N LYS A 112 -5.69 -8.66 21.73
CA LYS A 112 -6.44 -9.67 22.47
C LYS A 112 -6.03 -11.09 22.09
N SER A 113 -5.89 -11.39 20.79
CA SER A 113 -5.51 -12.73 20.33
C SER A 113 -4.13 -13.15 20.83
N ASP A 114 -3.18 -12.22 20.92
CA ASP A 114 -1.83 -12.51 21.40
C ASP A 114 -1.81 -12.97 22.87
N ASN A 115 -2.73 -12.46 23.70
CA ASN A 115 -2.82 -12.86 25.11
C ASN A 115 -3.40 -14.27 25.29
N GLU A 116 -4.34 -14.67 24.42
CA GLU A 116 -5.01 -15.98 24.48
C GLU A 116 -4.13 -17.12 23.93
N THR A 117 -3.19 -16.81 23.02
CA THR A 117 -2.42 -17.82 22.27
C THR A 117 -1.31 -18.51 23.08
N THR A 118 -1.03 -18.08 24.31
CA THR A 118 -0.01 -18.73 25.16
C THR A 118 -0.36 -20.16 25.60
N ALA A 119 -1.60 -20.62 25.42
CA ALA A 119 -2.04 -21.93 25.90
C ALA A 119 -2.14 -23.03 24.83
N SER A 120 -2.27 -22.72 23.53
CA SER A 120 -2.40 -23.74 22.46
C SER A 120 -2.23 -23.11 21.07
N ALA A 121 -0.99 -22.91 20.62
CA ALA A 121 -0.72 -22.53 19.24
C ALA A 121 -0.96 -23.74 18.30
N SER A 122 -2.23 -24.12 18.11
CA SER A 122 -2.60 -25.07 17.06
C SER A 122 -2.28 -24.40 15.73
N HIS A 123 -1.26 -24.92 15.05
CA HIS A 123 -0.92 -24.52 13.69
C HIS A 123 -2.16 -24.75 12.83
N CYS A 124 -2.81 -23.67 12.41
CA CYS A 124 -3.95 -23.78 11.52
C CYS A 124 -3.42 -24.15 10.13
N GLU A 125 -3.48 -25.44 9.78
CA GLU A 125 -3.20 -25.96 8.44
C GLU A 125 -4.30 -25.59 7.43
N CYS A 126 -5.07 -24.53 7.69
CA CYS A 126 -6.05 -24.13 6.70
C CYS A 126 -5.30 -23.71 5.43
N GLN A 127 -5.67 -24.34 4.32
CA GLN A 127 -5.30 -23.89 2.98
C GLN A 127 -6.11 -22.65 2.61
N CYS A 128 -6.33 -21.72 3.55
CA CYS A 128 -7.00 -20.46 3.31
C CYS A 128 -6.12 -19.59 2.38
N GLN A 129 -6.11 -19.91 1.10
CA GLN A 129 -5.41 -19.15 0.07
C GLN A 129 -6.07 -17.79 -0.19
N PHE A 130 -7.11 -17.43 0.54
CA PHE A 130 -8.14 -16.49 0.08
C PHE A 130 -7.89 -15.01 0.40
N LEU A 131 -6.77 -14.64 1.03
CA LEU A 131 -6.46 -13.20 1.20
C LEU A 131 -4.96 -12.89 1.27
N SER A 132 -4.27 -12.96 0.13
CA SER A 132 -2.95 -12.33 0.00
C SER A 132 -3.06 -10.83 -0.29
N LEU A 133 -1.96 -10.09 -0.08
CA LEU A 133 -1.87 -8.69 -0.50
C LEU A 133 -2.06 -8.55 -2.02
N ASP A 134 -1.48 -9.45 -2.81
CA ASP A 134 -1.65 -9.47 -4.28
C ASP A 134 -3.11 -9.66 -4.69
N GLN A 135 -3.85 -10.54 -4.00
CA GLN A 135 -5.28 -10.73 -4.25
C GLN A 135 -6.10 -9.47 -3.96
N CYS A 136 -5.79 -8.74 -2.88
CA CYS A 136 -6.43 -7.45 -2.60
C CYS A 136 -6.14 -6.43 -3.70
N ILE A 137 -4.89 -6.35 -4.17
CA ILE A 137 -4.50 -5.43 -5.26
C ILE A 137 -5.24 -5.81 -6.55
N HIS A 138 -5.21 -7.08 -6.94
CA HIS A 138 -5.89 -7.58 -8.14
C HIS A 138 -7.39 -7.32 -8.09
N TYR A 139 -8.03 -7.59 -6.95
CA TYR A 139 -9.44 -7.29 -6.72
C TYR A 139 -9.72 -5.80 -6.93
N SER A 140 -8.86 -4.93 -6.39
CA SER A 140 -9.00 -3.47 -6.52
C SER A 140 -8.88 -2.99 -7.96
N GLU A 141 -7.88 -3.49 -8.68
CA GLU A 141 -7.66 -3.15 -10.08
C GLU A 141 -8.81 -3.63 -10.97
N ASP A 142 -9.29 -4.86 -10.75
CA ASP A 142 -10.46 -5.40 -11.45
C ASP A 142 -11.71 -4.57 -11.14
N TYR A 143 -11.93 -4.22 -9.87
CA TYR A 143 -13.04 -3.36 -9.46
C TYR A 143 -13.00 -2.01 -10.18
N ILE A 144 -11.83 -1.35 -10.21
CA ILE A 144 -11.65 -0.06 -10.90
C ILE A 144 -11.89 -0.20 -12.41
N ARG A 145 -11.35 -1.26 -13.04
CA ARG A 145 -11.60 -1.55 -14.46
C ARG A 145 -13.10 -1.70 -14.75
N ASN A 146 -13.82 -2.43 -13.91
CA ASN A 146 -15.25 -2.69 -14.06
C ASN A 146 -16.10 -1.43 -13.80
N CYS A 147 -15.77 -0.62 -12.78
CA CYS A 147 -16.44 0.66 -12.55
C CYS A 147 -16.28 1.60 -13.75
N ASN A 148 -15.09 1.64 -14.37
CA ASN A 148 -14.85 2.44 -15.56
C ASN A 148 -15.64 1.94 -16.78
N LEU A 149 -15.85 0.63 -16.91
CA LEU A 149 -16.67 0.05 -17.97
C LEU A 149 -18.16 0.41 -17.78
N HIS A 150 -18.71 0.25 -16.58
CA HIS A 150 -20.10 0.63 -16.29
C HIS A 150 -20.36 2.12 -16.49
N ARG A 151 -19.41 2.99 -16.12
CA ARG A 151 -19.50 4.42 -16.39
C ARG A 151 -19.57 4.71 -17.89
N LYS A 152 -18.81 3.99 -18.72
CA LYS A 152 -18.86 4.13 -20.19
C LYS A 152 -20.20 3.68 -20.76
N LEU A 153 -20.73 2.54 -20.31
CA LEU A 153 -22.02 2.01 -20.78
C LEU A 153 -23.20 2.91 -20.40
N ARG A 154 -23.22 3.47 -19.18
CA ARG A 154 -24.27 4.44 -18.80
C ARG A 154 -24.27 5.71 -19.64
N THR A 155 -23.12 6.12 -20.16
CA THR A 155 -23.06 7.28 -21.08
C THR A 155 -23.52 6.95 -22.49
N THR A 156 -23.67 5.68 -22.86
CA THR A 156 -24.14 5.27 -24.20
C THR A 156 -25.66 5.05 -24.27
N ASP A 157 -26.31 4.66 -23.17
CA ASP A 157 -27.73 4.26 -23.19
C ASP A 157 -28.73 5.40 -22.98
N SER A 158 -28.27 6.62 -22.68
CA SER A 158 -29.16 7.81 -22.58
C SER A 158 -29.53 8.42 -23.93
N ARG A 159 -29.60 7.61 -25.01
CA ARG A 159 -30.07 8.03 -26.34
C ARG A 159 -31.25 7.20 -26.85
N GLY A 160 -32.23 6.97 -25.98
CA GLY A 160 -33.61 6.83 -26.45
C GLY A 160 -34.11 8.15 -27.03
N ASN A 161 -34.22 8.20 -28.36
CA ASN A 161 -34.94 9.20 -29.19
C ASN A 161 -34.40 10.63 -29.28
N ILE A 162 -33.14 10.80 -29.67
CA ILE A 162 -32.76 11.95 -30.52
C ILE A 162 -32.14 11.35 -31.78
N SER A 163 -32.88 11.42 -32.88
CA SER A 163 -32.56 10.91 -34.22
C SER A 163 -31.43 11.69 -34.89
N ASP A 164 -30.26 11.74 -34.26
CA ASP A 164 -29.06 12.30 -34.88
C ASP A 164 -28.14 11.16 -35.30
N ASN A 165 -28.06 10.98 -36.61
CA ASN A 165 -27.12 10.15 -37.38
C ASN A 165 -25.64 10.50 -37.11
N ARG A 166 -25.22 10.53 -35.85
CA ARG A 166 -23.81 10.58 -35.47
C ARG A 166 -23.30 9.15 -35.43
N SER A 167 -22.77 8.74 -36.59
CA SER A 167 -22.11 7.47 -36.83
C SER A 167 -21.21 7.07 -35.66
N GLU A 168 -21.13 5.77 -35.38
CA GLU A 168 -20.21 5.12 -34.44
C GLU A 168 -18.77 5.68 -34.54
N GLU A 169 -18.37 6.04 -35.75
CA GLU A 169 -17.14 6.73 -36.09
C GLU A 169 -16.92 8.04 -35.32
N THR A 170 -17.98 8.78 -34.99
CA THR A 170 -17.91 10.03 -34.20
C THR A 170 -17.58 9.75 -32.73
N ILE A 171 -18.07 8.64 -32.17
CA ILE A 171 -17.77 8.22 -30.81
C ILE A 171 -16.34 7.68 -30.74
N ARG A 172 -15.96 6.84 -31.71
CA ARG A 172 -14.58 6.36 -31.89
C ARG A 172 -13.60 7.52 -32.04
N ARG A 173 -13.92 8.52 -32.88
CA ARG A 173 -13.14 9.76 -33.00
C ARG A 173 -13.05 10.52 -31.70
N ARG A 174 -14.13 10.69 -30.92
CA ARG A 174 -14.01 11.38 -29.61
C ARG A 174 -13.14 10.63 -28.62
N PHE A 175 -13.15 9.30 -28.61
CA PHE A 175 -12.31 8.53 -27.71
C PHE A 175 -10.83 8.62 -28.13
N LEU A 176 -10.56 8.47 -29.43
CA LEU A 176 -9.25 8.69 -30.01
C LEU A 176 -8.80 10.13 -29.78
N GLN A 177 -9.67 11.11 -29.96
CA GLN A 177 -9.42 12.53 -29.72
C GLN A 177 -9.09 12.79 -28.25
N ARG A 178 -9.80 12.24 -27.26
CA ARG A 178 -9.39 12.39 -25.84
C ARG A 178 -8.04 11.75 -25.54
N ARG A 179 -7.70 10.64 -26.20
CA ARG A 179 -6.38 9.99 -26.08
C ARG A 179 -5.30 10.80 -26.81
N GLN A 180 -5.63 11.40 -27.95
CA GLN A 180 -4.81 12.34 -28.70
C GLN A 180 -4.63 13.65 -27.94
N ASP A 181 -5.66 14.17 -27.28
CA ASP A 181 -5.64 15.38 -26.46
C ASP A 181 -4.79 15.14 -25.23
N ARG A 182 -4.82 13.94 -24.62
CA ARG A 182 -3.84 13.55 -23.60
C ARG A 182 -2.40 13.49 -24.16
N ARG A 183 -2.22 13.10 -25.42
CA ARG A 183 -0.92 13.13 -26.13
C ARG A 183 -0.52 14.51 -26.66
N ASN A 184 -1.46 15.42 -26.92
CA ASN A 184 -1.22 16.75 -27.49
C ASN A 184 -1.08 17.80 -26.38
N LYS A 185 -1.68 17.56 -25.22
CA LYS A 185 -1.42 18.32 -23.98
C LYS A 185 -0.01 18.06 -23.43
N VAL A 186 0.78 17.20 -24.09
CA VAL A 186 2.22 17.02 -23.90
C VAL A 186 3.02 18.24 -24.44
N GLY A 187 2.40 19.16 -25.19
CA GLY A 187 3.05 20.38 -25.69
C GLY A 187 3.19 21.53 -24.69
N THR A 188 2.52 21.48 -23.54
CA THR A 188 2.75 22.43 -22.43
C THR A 188 3.77 21.82 -21.49
N SER A 189 5.03 22.28 -21.57
CA SER A 189 6.17 21.94 -20.70
C SER A 189 6.07 20.56 -20.06
N GLN A 190 6.70 19.54 -20.66
CA GLN A 190 6.87 18.20 -20.10
C GLN A 190 7.59 18.25 -18.73
N GLN A 191 6.91 18.73 -17.69
CA GLN A 191 7.22 18.31 -16.34
C GLN A 191 6.93 16.82 -16.34
N GLU A 192 7.99 16.03 -16.30
CA GLU A 192 7.95 14.58 -16.16
C GLU A 192 6.95 14.25 -15.04
N LYS A 193 5.80 13.75 -15.45
CA LYS A 193 4.74 13.46 -14.50
C LYS A 193 5.12 12.17 -13.79
N VAL A 194 5.67 12.31 -12.59
CA VAL A 194 5.98 11.18 -11.72
C VAL A 194 4.73 10.32 -11.54
N PHE A 195 4.87 9.04 -11.86
CA PHE A 195 3.84 8.03 -11.68
C PHE A 195 3.63 7.77 -10.19
N LEU A 196 2.41 8.00 -9.69
CA LEU A 196 2.06 7.75 -8.30
C LEU A 196 0.94 6.73 -8.27
N TYR A 197 1.07 5.69 -7.45
CA TYR A 197 -0.04 4.80 -7.18
C TYR A 197 -1.04 5.52 -6.26
N GLN A 198 -2.16 5.94 -6.83
CA GLN A 198 -3.16 6.79 -6.18
C GLN A 198 -4.43 6.03 -5.76
N ASP A 199 -4.65 4.85 -6.31
CA ASP A 199 -5.86 4.10 -6.00
C ASP A 199 -5.76 3.47 -4.60
N LEU A 200 -6.85 3.46 -3.83
CA LEU A 200 -6.87 2.72 -2.57
C LEU A 200 -7.10 1.24 -2.86
N ILE A 201 -6.38 0.39 -2.14
CA ILE A 201 -6.56 -1.06 -2.19
C ILE A 201 -7.84 -1.40 -1.44
N GLN A 202 -8.84 -1.85 -2.18
CA GLN A 202 -10.07 -2.43 -1.67
C GLN A 202 -9.89 -3.91 -1.36
N VAL A 203 -10.69 -4.39 -0.41
CA VAL A 203 -10.61 -5.77 0.07
C VAL A 203 -11.90 -6.51 -0.29
N PRO A 204 -11.81 -7.71 -0.89
CA PRO A 204 -12.98 -8.50 -1.27
C PRO A 204 -13.84 -8.87 -0.06
N ASP A 205 -15.14 -9.03 -0.28
CA ASP A 205 -16.07 -9.46 0.75
C ASP A 205 -15.96 -10.98 0.97
N LEU A 206 -15.46 -11.35 2.15
CA LEU A 206 -15.33 -12.75 2.56
C LEU A 206 -16.55 -13.26 3.34
N THR A 207 -17.63 -12.49 3.48
CA THR A 207 -18.83 -12.95 4.21
C THR A 207 -19.48 -14.19 3.61
N HIS A 208 -19.23 -14.48 2.33
CA HIS A 208 -19.71 -15.68 1.64
C HIS A 208 -18.71 -16.84 1.64
N ALA A 209 -17.48 -16.62 2.11
CA ALA A 209 -16.50 -17.70 2.22
C ALA A 209 -16.85 -18.56 3.45
N HIS A 210 -16.99 -19.87 3.26
CA HIS A 210 -17.25 -20.83 4.35
C HIS A 210 -16.03 -21.07 5.26
N HIS A 211 -15.04 -20.18 5.23
CA HIS A 211 -13.80 -20.32 5.98
C HIS A 211 -13.79 -19.36 7.16
N ASP A 212 -13.38 -19.88 8.31
CA ASP A 212 -13.18 -19.07 9.50
C ASP A 212 -12.13 -18.00 9.24
N VAL A 213 -12.41 -16.78 9.68
CA VAL A 213 -11.43 -15.70 9.60
C VAL A 213 -10.32 -15.91 10.62
N HIS A 214 -9.08 -15.88 10.15
CA HIS A 214 -7.89 -16.00 10.98
C HIS A 214 -7.22 -14.65 11.25
N SER A 215 -6.44 -14.58 12.34
CA SER A 215 -5.66 -13.39 12.71
C SER A 215 -4.77 -12.88 11.56
N LYS A 216 -4.19 -13.78 10.76
CA LYS A 216 -3.38 -13.44 9.58
C LYS A 216 -4.15 -12.58 8.56
N GLN A 217 -5.44 -12.85 8.32
CA GLN A 217 -6.24 -12.06 7.38
C GLN A 217 -6.52 -10.66 7.92
N ILE A 218 -6.74 -10.54 9.24
CA ILE A 218 -6.90 -9.24 9.91
C ILE A 218 -5.57 -8.45 9.88
N MET A 219 -4.42 -9.12 9.96
CA MET A 219 -3.11 -8.49 9.77
C MET A 219 -2.92 -7.96 8.34
N VAL A 220 -3.23 -8.76 7.31
CA VAL A 220 -3.19 -8.31 5.89
C VAL A 220 -4.08 -7.09 5.69
N LEU A 221 -5.31 -7.13 6.22
CA LEU A 221 -6.25 -6.02 6.14
C LEU A 221 -5.75 -4.78 6.90
N SER A 222 -5.02 -4.97 8.00
CA SER A 222 -4.37 -3.88 8.73
C SER A 222 -3.26 -3.23 7.89
N MET A 223 -2.43 -4.03 7.21
CA MET A 223 -1.40 -3.50 6.31
C MET A 223 -2.01 -2.72 5.14
N VAL A 224 -3.08 -3.26 4.51
CA VAL A 224 -3.85 -2.54 3.49
C VAL A 224 -4.39 -1.22 4.03
N SER A 225 -4.92 -1.22 5.25
CA SER A 225 -5.45 -0.01 5.89
C SER A 225 -4.35 1.03 6.18
N ILE A 226 -3.17 0.61 6.65
CA ILE A 226 -2.01 1.50 6.87
C ILE A 226 -1.58 2.14 5.55
N PHE A 227 -1.43 1.33 4.50
CA PHE A 227 -1.08 1.80 3.16
C PHE A 227 -2.10 2.81 2.64
N ASN A 228 -3.39 2.48 2.73
CA ASN A 228 -4.45 3.38 2.28
C ASN A 228 -4.47 4.70 3.05
N LEU A 229 -4.19 4.68 4.36
CA LEU A 229 -4.03 5.91 5.14
C LEU A 229 -2.86 6.76 4.63
N ALA A 230 -1.74 6.12 4.30
CA ALA A 230 -0.57 6.79 3.74
C ALA A 230 -0.90 7.46 2.40
N VAL A 231 -1.62 6.76 1.52
CA VAL A 231 -2.08 7.30 0.22
C VAL A 231 -3.00 8.50 0.43
N ILE A 232 -3.97 8.43 1.35
CA ILE A 232 -4.88 9.55 1.63
C ILE A 232 -4.12 10.78 2.14
N CYS A 233 -3.18 10.59 3.07
CA CYS A 233 -2.34 11.69 3.56
C CYS A 233 -1.46 12.29 2.45
N HIS A 234 -0.88 11.44 1.60
CA HIS A 234 -0.07 11.85 0.46
C HIS A 234 -0.89 12.69 -0.54
N GLN A 235 -2.07 12.21 -0.94
CA GLN A 235 -2.95 12.94 -1.85
C GLN A 235 -3.43 14.26 -1.27
N ARG A 236 -3.82 14.28 0.00
CA ARG A 236 -4.23 15.52 0.68
C ARG A 236 -3.10 16.55 0.68
N ALA A 237 -1.85 16.13 0.88
CA ALA A 237 -0.70 17.02 0.80
C ALA A 237 -0.49 17.54 -0.63
N MET A 238 -0.54 16.68 -1.64
CA MET A 238 -0.41 17.07 -3.05
C MET A 238 -1.48 18.07 -3.48
N ASP A 239 -2.73 17.86 -3.05
CA ASP A 239 -3.83 18.78 -3.29
C ASP A 239 -3.59 20.17 -2.69
N GLN A 240 -2.98 20.24 -1.51
CA GLN A 240 -2.63 21.51 -0.86
C GLN A 240 -1.46 22.18 -1.57
N LEU A 241 -0.42 21.42 -1.94
CA LEU A 241 0.73 21.93 -2.70
C LEU A 241 0.28 22.53 -4.04
N ASN A 242 -0.62 21.86 -4.75
CA ASN A 242 -1.13 22.32 -6.04
C ASN A 242 -2.03 23.57 -5.94
N LYS A 243 -2.76 23.73 -4.82
CA LYS A 243 -3.71 24.86 -4.64
C LYS A 243 -3.06 26.11 -4.07
N SER A 244 -2.12 25.94 -3.13
CA SER A 244 -1.64 27.04 -2.29
C SER A 244 -0.11 27.05 -2.13
N GLY A 245 0.60 26.15 -2.82
CA GLY A 245 2.03 25.97 -2.65
C GLY A 245 2.39 25.27 -1.33
N PRO A 246 3.67 25.33 -0.92
CA PRO A 246 4.14 24.74 0.33
C PRO A 246 3.44 25.35 1.55
N THR A 247 2.62 24.55 2.24
CA THR A 247 1.98 24.96 3.50
C THR A 247 2.45 24.08 4.66
N PRO A 248 2.43 24.58 5.91
CA PRO A 248 2.77 23.75 7.08
C PRO A 248 1.90 22.49 7.20
N GLN A 249 0.65 22.57 6.76
CA GLN A 249 -0.27 21.43 6.74
C GLN A 249 0.15 20.39 5.70
N ALA A 250 0.57 20.81 4.50
CA ALA A 250 1.04 19.90 3.46
C ALA A 250 2.29 19.14 3.92
N HIS A 251 3.24 19.84 4.55
CA HIS A 251 4.42 19.20 5.14
C HIS A 251 4.06 18.22 6.26
N THR A 252 3.10 18.57 7.11
CA THR A 252 2.60 17.67 8.16
C THR A 252 2.00 16.40 7.57
N ASP A 253 1.26 16.52 6.47
CA ASP A 253 0.61 15.41 5.80
C ASP A 253 1.60 14.51 5.04
N LEU A 254 2.61 15.09 4.38
CA LEU A 254 3.74 14.34 3.80
C LEU A 254 4.50 13.57 4.87
N THR A 255 4.80 14.21 6.01
CA THR A 255 5.51 13.55 7.12
C THR A 255 4.70 12.37 7.68
N LYS A 256 3.37 12.49 7.73
CA LYS A 256 2.50 11.37 8.13
C LYS A 256 2.50 10.26 7.09
N ALA A 257 2.35 10.60 5.81
CA ALA A 257 2.39 9.64 4.71
C ALA A 257 3.70 8.84 4.73
N LEU A 258 4.84 9.53 4.86
CA LEU A 258 6.16 8.92 4.96
C LEU A 258 6.23 7.87 6.08
N LYS A 259 5.89 8.26 7.31
CA LYS A 259 5.92 7.35 8.47
C LYS A 259 5.01 6.14 8.29
N LEU A 260 3.84 6.32 7.68
CA LEU A 260 2.89 5.24 7.44
C LEU A 260 3.40 4.27 6.36
N TYR A 261 4.01 4.78 5.28
CA TYR A 261 4.63 3.94 4.28
C TYR A 261 5.82 3.16 4.84
N GLU A 262 6.69 3.79 5.63
CA GLU A 262 7.82 3.10 6.30
C GLU A 262 7.33 1.98 7.22
N VAL A 263 6.24 2.22 7.96
CA VAL A 263 5.60 1.20 8.80
C VAL A 263 5.09 0.03 7.95
N ALA A 264 4.39 0.31 6.85
CA ALA A 264 3.89 -0.73 5.95
C ALA A 264 5.03 -1.52 5.31
N TYR A 265 6.11 -0.85 4.90
CA TYR A 265 7.29 -1.45 4.30
C TYR A 265 8.02 -2.37 5.29
N LYS A 266 8.29 -1.90 6.51
CA LYS A 266 8.89 -2.73 7.58
C LYS A 266 8.02 -3.93 7.96
N ALA A 267 6.70 -3.76 7.97
CA ALA A 267 5.77 -4.86 8.21
C ALA A 267 5.84 -5.91 7.09
N LEU A 268 5.99 -5.47 5.84
CA LEU A 268 6.12 -6.35 4.68
C LEU A 268 7.45 -7.12 4.69
N GLU A 269 8.57 -6.46 5.00
CA GLU A 269 9.89 -7.14 5.07
C GLU A 269 9.88 -8.26 6.10
N LYS A 270 9.23 -8.06 7.25
CA LYS A 270 9.14 -9.10 8.28
C LYS A 270 8.19 -10.25 7.94
N GLN A 271 7.38 -10.12 6.89
CA GLN A 271 6.59 -11.23 6.33
C GLN A 271 7.35 -11.97 5.23
N SER A 272 8.45 -11.42 4.73
CA SER A 272 9.17 -11.98 3.58
C SER A 272 9.98 -13.25 3.89
N ASP A 273 10.20 -13.56 5.17
CA ASP A 273 10.82 -14.82 5.60
C ASP A 273 10.00 -16.06 5.15
N ASP A 274 8.72 -15.89 4.80
CA ASP A 274 7.80 -16.97 4.44
C ASP A 274 7.67 -17.22 2.91
N ASP A 275 8.56 -16.72 2.04
CA ASP A 275 8.45 -16.74 0.55
C ASP A 275 7.16 -16.09 -0.02
N ARG A 276 6.27 -15.59 0.86
CA ARG A 276 4.91 -15.13 0.55
C ARG A 276 4.76 -13.60 0.51
N GLY A 277 5.87 -12.87 0.54
CA GLY A 277 5.85 -11.42 0.40
C GLY A 277 5.27 -11.01 -0.95
N SER A 278 4.28 -10.10 -0.94
CA SER A 278 3.71 -9.57 -2.19
C SER A 278 4.71 -8.66 -2.88
N VAL A 279 5.28 -9.15 -3.99
CA VAL A 279 6.23 -8.41 -4.83
C VAL A 279 5.56 -7.17 -5.42
N GLN A 280 4.29 -7.27 -5.84
CA GLN A 280 3.52 -6.14 -6.36
C GLN A 280 3.33 -5.06 -5.29
N PHE A 281 2.98 -5.44 -4.06
CA PHE A 281 2.81 -4.49 -2.97
C PHE A 281 4.13 -3.81 -2.60
N LYS A 282 5.25 -4.55 -2.62
CA LYS A 282 6.59 -3.97 -2.42
C LYS A 282 6.90 -2.92 -3.48
N LEU A 283 6.64 -3.22 -4.75
CA LEU A 283 6.84 -2.29 -5.87
C LEU A 283 6.04 -0.99 -5.67
N ILE A 284 4.75 -1.12 -5.33
CA ILE A 284 3.86 0.02 -5.08
C ILE A 284 4.37 0.87 -3.90
N LEU A 285 4.77 0.23 -2.80
CA LEU A 285 5.31 0.92 -1.61
C LEU A 285 6.59 1.69 -1.93
N CYS A 286 7.59 1.04 -2.55
CA CYS A 286 8.86 1.69 -2.89
C CYS A 286 8.64 2.88 -3.82
N ASN A 287 7.78 2.74 -4.83
CA ASN A 287 7.47 3.83 -5.75
C ASN A 287 6.85 5.05 -5.04
N ASN A 288 5.89 4.79 -4.14
CA ASN A 288 5.25 5.87 -3.38
C ASN A 288 6.21 6.49 -2.35
N LEU A 289 7.07 5.70 -1.71
CA LEU A 289 8.12 6.18 -0.79
C LEU A 289 9.12 7.09 -1.51
N ALA A 290 9.62 6.67 -2.68
CA ALA A 290 10.50 7.48 -3.50
C ALA A 290 9.88 8.86 -3.76
N HIS A 291 8.62 8.91 -4.22
CA HIS A 291 7.95 10.19 -4.47
C HIS A 291 7.84 11.06 -3.22
N VAL A 292 7.50 10.50 -2.05
CA VAL A 292 7.45 11.29 -0.80
C VAL A 292 8.83 11.80 -0.39
N HIS A 293 9.90 11.01 -0.57
CA HIS A 293 11.27 11.45 -0.30
C HIS A 293 11.72 12.57 -1.24
N GLN A 294 11.35 12.49 -2.52
CA GLN A 294 11.57 13.57 -3.49
C GLN A 294 10.89 14.87 -3.04
N LEU A 295 9.61 14.79 -2.65
CA LEU A 295 8.84 15.96 -2.19
C LEU A 295 9.34 16.55 -0.86
N THR A 296 10.01 15.75 -0.04
CA THR A 296 10.59 16.18 1.25
C THR A 296 12.06 16.61 1.13
N GLY A 297 12.65 16.53 -0.07
CA GLY A 297 14.03 16.91 -0.33
C GLY A 297 15.08 15.91 0.19
N ASN A 298 14.68 14.68 0.53
CA ASN A 298 15.60 13.64 0.98
C ASN A 298 16.10 12.81 -0.23
N GLN A 299 17.09 13.36 -0.93
CA GLN A 299 17.59 12.80 -2.19
C GLN A 299 18.18 11.38 -2.03
N SER A 300 18.91 11.12 -0.94
CA SER A 300 19.53 9.80 -0.71
C SER A 300 18.48 8.69 -0.57
N GLU A 301 17.42 8.93 0.19
CA GLU A 301 16.33 7.95 0.35
C GLU A 301 15.50 7.83 -0.93
N TYR A 302 15.28 8.94 -1.66
CA TYR A 302 14.62 8.90 -2.97
C TYR A 302 15.35 7.96 -3.95
N GLU A 303 16.66 8.11 -4.09
CA GLU A 303 17.49 7.26 -4.95
C GLU A 303 17.48 5.80 -4.47
N HIS A 304 17.58 5.58 -3.15
CA HIS A 304 17.48 4.24 -2.56
C HIS A 304 16.19 3.52 -2.94
N TYR A 305 15.03 4.17 -2.76
CA TYR A 305 13.75 3.53 -3.10
C TYR A 305 13.53 3.38 -4.61
N LEU A 306 14.10 4.25 -5.45
CA LEU A 306 14.09 4.03 -6.90
C LEU A 306 14.95 2.82 -7.31
N GLN A 307 16.10 2.60 -6.67
CA GLN A 307 16.88 1.38 -6.88
C GLN A 307 16.09 0.13 -6.47
N GLN A 308 15.33 0.21 -5.37
CA GLN A 308 14.42 -0.88 -4.97
C GLN A 308 13.31 -1.13 -6.02
N VAL A 309 12.72 -0.07 -6.58
CA VAL A 309 11.73 -0.19 -7.68
C VAL A 309 12.34 -0.91 -8.88
N LEU A 310 13.56 -0.54 -9.29
CA LEU A 310 14.27 -1.22 -10.39
C LEU A 310 14.55 -2.68 -10.07
N SER A 311 15.11 -2.97 -8.90
CA SER A 311 15.42 -4.35 -8.48
C SER A 311 14.18 -5.25 -8.49
N VAL A 312 13.07 -4.77 -7.93
CA VAL A 312 11.80 -5.51 -7.92
C VAL A 312 11.25 -5.69 -9.34
N THR A 313 11.34 -4.65 -10.17
CA THR A 313 10.88 -4.71 -11.57
C THR A 313 11.68 -5.72 -12.39
N MET A 314 13.02 -5.74 -12.23
CA MET A 314 13.89 -6.71 -12.90
C MET A 314 13.57 -8.14 -12.46
N SER A 315 13.39 -8.37 -11.15
CA SER A 315 12.99 -9.69 -10.64
C SER A 315 11.64 -10.17 -11.20
N LEU A 316 10.66 -9.27 -11.37
CA LEU A 316 9.38 -9.59 -12.00
C LEU A 316 9.53 -9.94 -13.48
N VAL A 317 10.37 -9.22 -14.22
CA VAL A 317 10.66 -9.50 -15.64
C VAL A 317 11.35 -10.85 -15.79
N ASP A 318 12.35 -11.15 -14.96
CA ASP A 318 13.06 -12.43 -14.97
C ASP A 318 12.14 -13.60 -14.61
N SER A 319 11.26 -13.41 -13.63
CA SER A 319 10.27 -14.42 -13.23
C SER A 319 9.25 -14.71 -14.34
N ASN A 320 8.88 -13.70 -15.14
CA ASN A 320 7.97 -13.88 -16.28
C ASN A 320 8.64 -14.56 -17.49
N ASN A 321 9.96 -14.42 -17.63
CA ASN A 321 10.72 -15.01 -18.72
C ASN A 321 11.08 -16.48 -18.49
N ARG A 322 11.05 -16.96 -17.24
CA ARG A 322 11.25 -18.38 -16.96
C ARG A 322 10.03 -19.15 -17.49
N PRO A 323 10.18 -20.01 -18.53
CA PRO A 323 9.12 -20.92 -18.87
C PRO A 323 8.85 -21.74 -17.61
N TRP A 324 7.65 -21.64 -17.07
CA TRP A 324 7.23 -22.54 -16.01
C TRP A 324 7.33 -23.94 -16.61
N ASN A 325 8.38 -24.67 -16.25
CA ASN A 325 8.50 -26.08 -16.58
C ASN A 325 7.35 -26.77 -15.85
N ASN A 326 6.19 -26.80 -16.49
CA ASN A 326 4.93 -27.37 -16.02
C ASN A 326 4.99 -28.90 -15.92
N SER A 327 6.18 -29.47 -15.74
CA SER A 327 6.41 -30.91 -15.82
C SER A 327 6.04 -31.67 -14.54
N GLU A 328 5.63 -31.02 -13.44
CA GLU A 328 5.42 -31.75 -12.17
C GLU A 328 4.09 -31.51 -11.43
N ILE A 329 3.17 -30.67 -11.92
CA ILE A 329 1.85 -30.53 -11.27
C ILE A 329 0.87 -31.53 -11.88
N SER A 330 0.92 -32.72 -11.30
CA SER A 330 -0.17 -33.67 -11.08
C SER A 330 -1.54 -33.26 -11.66
N SER A 331 -1.94 -34.01 -12.67
CA SER A 331 -3.27 -34.14 -13.24
C SER A 331 -4.35 -34.31 -12.16
N SER A 332 -4.93 -33.22 -11.68
CA SER A 332 -6.23 -33.23 -11.00
C SER A 332 -7.32 -32.93 -12.04
N PRO A 333 -8.11 -33.93 -12.46
CA PRO A 333 -8.84 -33.87 -13.73
C PRO A 333 -10.14 -33.03 -13.77
N ASN A 334 -10.56 -32.33 -12.70
CA ASN A 334 -11.96 -31.88 -12.60
C ASN A 334 -12.23 -30.39 -12.25
N LEU A 335 -11.27 -29.47 -12.36
CA LEU A 335 -11.56 -28.04 -12.21
C LEU A 335 -11.63 -27.34 -13.59
N PRO A 336 -12.71 -26.59 -13.89
CA PRO A 336 -12.82 -25.84 -15.13
C PRO A 336 -11.62 -24.89 -15.24
N GLN A 337 -10.82 -25.06 -16.29
CA GLN A 337 -9.70 -24.19 -16.64
C GLN A 337 -10.25 -22.79 -16.94
N GLN A 338 -10.39 -21.97 -15.90
CA GLN A 338 -10.44 -20.53 -16.11
C GLN A 338 -9.12 -20.15 -16.77
N ASN A 339 -9.20 -19.44 -17.89
CA ASN A 339 -8.05 -18.92 -18.64
C ASN A 339 -7.20 -18.02 -17.73
N ASN A 340 -6.33 -18.63 -16.92
CA ASN A 340 -5.39 -17.99 -16.04
C ASN A 340 -4.22 -17.48 -16.87
N LYS A 341 -4.49 -16.53 -17.77
CA LYS A 341 -3.41 -15.75 -18.36
C LYS A 341 -2.77 -14.98 -17.20
N PRO A 342 -1.46 -15.16 -16.94
CA PRO A 342 -0.79 -14.44 -15.87
C PRO A 342 -1.05 -12.94 -16.05
N LYS A 343 -1.69 -12.33 -15.05
CA LYS A 343 -1.98 -10.90 -15.07
C LYS A 343 -0.65 -10.18 -14.90
N CYS A 344 -0.10 -9.70 -16.01
CA CYS A 344 1.08 -8.86 -15.98
C CYS A 344 0.71 -7.50 -15.37
N ILE A 345 1.47 -7.10 -14.34
CA ILE A 345 1.40 -5.76 -13.77
C ILE A 345 1.84 -4.78 -14.86
N ASP A 346 1.13 -3.66 -15.00
CA ASP A 346 1.59 -2.59 -15.89
C ASP A 346 2.81 -1.89 -15.27
N LEU A 347 4.00 -2.24 -15.76
CA LEU A 347 5.28 -1.74 -15.26
C LEU A 347 5.66 -0.38 -15.88
N GLU A 348 4.95 0.09 -16.92
CA GLU A 348 5.33 1.30 -17.67
C GLU A 348 5.43 2.53 -16.76
N GLY A 349 4.45 2.71 -15.85
CA GLY A 349 4.44 3.81 -14.90
C GLY A 349 5.61 3.76 -13.91
N PHE A 350 5.93 2.58 -13.39
CA PHE A 350 7.02 2.40 -12.42
C PHE A 350 8.39 2.61 -13.06
N LEU A 351 8.59 2.11 -14.28
CA LEU A 351 9.82 2.29 -15.05
C LEU A 351 10.04 3.75 -15.45
N ALA A 352 8.98 4.51 -15.75
CA ALA A 352 9.08 5.93 -16.05
C ALA A 352 9.71 6.72 -14.88
N ASN A 353 9.39 6.37 -13.64
CA ASN A 353 9.97 7.03 -12.46
C ASN A 353 11.44 6.66 -12.22
N ALA A 354 11.84 5.45 -12.63
CA ALA A 354 13.21 4.98 -12.49
C ALA A 354 14.10 5.35 -13.68
N ALA A 355 13.53 5.87 -14.77
CA ALA A 355 14.25 6.27 -15.98
C ALA A 355 15.44 7.22 -15.71
N PRO A 356 15.37 8.20 -14.79
CA PRO A 356 16.51 9.05 -14.47
C PRO A 356 17.74 8.27 -13.96
N LEU A 357 17.54 7.15 -13.24
CA LEU A 357 18.66 6.30 -12.81
C LEU A 357 19.24 5.50 -13.98
N LEU A 358 18.39 5.00 -14.88
CA LEU A 358 18.82 4.26 -16.07
C LEU A 358 19.62 5.15 -17.04
N ALA A 359 19.29 6.45 -17.12
CA ALA A 359 19.94 7.41 -18.00
C ALA A 359 21.32 7.88 -17.50
N GLN A 360 21.66 7.68 -16.22
CA GLN A 360 22.89 8.22 -15.63
C GLN A 360 24.18 7.48 -16.05
N ASN A 361 24.15 6.55 -17.01
CA ASN A 361 25.29 5.73 -17.47
C ASN A 361 25.97 4.87 -16.39
N VAL A 362 25.70 5.06 -15.10
CA VAL A 362 26.29 4.27 -14.01
C VAL A 362 25.76 2.82 -14.00
N CYS A 363 24.56 2.57 -14.52
CA CYS A 363 23.98 1.23 -14.57
C CYS A 363 24.59 0.32 -15.66
N ALA A 364 25.32 0.88 -16.64
CA ALA A 364 25.99 0.06 -17.66
C ALA A 364 27.17 -0.75 -17.09
N ASP A 365 27.72 -0.33 -15.94
CA ASP A 365 28.84 -1.03 -15.29
C ASP A 365 28.37 -2.04 -14.23
N ALA A 366 27.08 -2.07 -13.89
CA ALA A 366 26.53 -2.92 -12.82
C ALA A 366 25.65 -4.09 -13.31
N ALA A 367 25.26 -4.08 -14.60
CA ALA A 367 24.53 -5.15 -15.28
C ALA A 367 25.48 -5.90 -16.21
#